data_AF-A0A5E4N695-F1
#
_entry.id   AF-A0A5E4N695-F1
#
_cell.length_a   1.000
_cell.length_b   1.000
_cell.length_c   1.000
_cell.angle_alpha   90.00
_cell.angle_beta   90.00
_cell.angle_gamma   90.00
#
_symmetry.space_group_name_H-M   'P 1'
#
loop_
_entity.id
_entity.type
_entity.pdbx_description
1 polymer ?
#
loop_
_entity_poly.entity_id
_entity_poly.type
_entity_poly.pdbx_seq_one_letter_code
_entity_poly.pdbx_strand_id
1 'polypeptide(L)'
;MISSCYRGVFVLLTAIALQTPRAAVSQGIVEDCWWTGCQSSAWLVTGCNQYHRTQKNVKTCTGGSEYYCCANVGLQQPEECWWTGCQPNNWLIKGCDSYNRTEIAREQCLDGFKYKCCLNECSEPEEKCWWTGCQLTKWNIRGCPSNTVQTGTHACPRGDLYQCCLPRKKSTVSDSMVNRRKDYRK
;
A
#
# COMPACT_ATOMS: atom_id res chain seq x y z
N MET A 1 13.92 -76.83 26.92
CA MET A 1 12.74 -76.87 26.03
C MET A 1 12.72 -75.59 25.21
N ILE A 2 12.48 -75.78 23.91
CA ILE A 2 12.58 -74.87 22.77
C ILE A 2 11.93 -73.49 23.01
N SER A 3 12.62 -72.40 22.62
CA SER A 3 12.00 -71.39 21.75
C SER A 3 13.04 -70.42 21.18
N SER A 4 13.52 -70.74 19.98
CA SER A 4 14.04 -69.74 19.04
C SER A 4 12.89 -68.87 18.55
N CYS A 5 13.05 -67.55 18.58
CA CYS A 5 12.37 -66.66 17.64
C CYS A 5 13.33 -65.55 17.21
N TYR A 6 13.86 -65.73 16.00
CA TYR A 6 14.49 -64.72 15.18
C TYR A 6 13.58 -63.50 15.01
N ARG A 7 14.13 -62.29 15.16
CA ARG A 7 13.65 -61.03 14.57
C ARG A 7 14.84 -60.09 14.64
N GLY A 8 15.62 -59.91 13.59
CA GLY A 8 15.20 -59.32 12.32
C GLY A 8 16.05 -58.07 12.18
N VAL A 9 17.04 -58.13 11.29
CA VAL A 9 18.02 -57.06 11.02
C VAL A 9 17.27 -55.80 10.57
N PHE A 10 17.29 -54.75 11.39
CA PHE A 10 16.80 -53.43 11.00
C PHE A 10 17.81 -52.80 10.03
N VAL A 11 17.58 -52.97 8.74
CA VAL A 11 18.23 -52.17 7.71
C VAL A 11 17.64 -50.77 7.79
N LEU A 12 18.36 -49.86 8.45
CA LEU A 12 18.07 -48.43 8.49
C LEU A 12 18.30 -47.85 7.08
N LEU A 13 17.25 -47.88 6.26
CA LEU A 13 17.17 -47.09 5.03
C LEU A 13 16.96 -45.62 5.42
N THR A 14 18.05 -44.87 5.51
CA THR A 14 17.99 -43.40 5.61
C THR A 14 17.49 -42.84 4.30
N ALA A 15 16.19 -42.55 4.22
CA ALA A 15 15.62 -41.73 3.15
C ALA A 15 16.16 -40.31 3.31
N ILE A 16 17.17 -39.95 2.52
CA ILE A 16 17.60 -38.56 2.37
C ILE A 16 16.50 -37.86 1.56
N ALA A 17 15.53 -37.28 2.25
CA ALA A 17 14.61 -36.33 1.62
C ALA A 17 15.47 -35.14 1.14
N LEU A 18 15.77 -35.10 -0.16
CA LEU A 18 16.25 -33.90 -0.83
C LEU A 18 15.19 -32.82 -0.61
N GLN A 19 15.40 -31.99 0.40
CA GLN A 19 14.66 -30.75 0.58
C GLN A 19 15.08 -29.86 -0.58
N THR A 20 14.26 -29.84 -1.63
CA THR A 20 14.30 -28.76 -2.60
C THR A 20 13.98 -27.48 -1.82
N PRO A 21 14.84 -26.44 -1.86
CA PRO A 21 14.45 -25.17 -1.28
C PRO A 21 13.24 -24.70 -2.06
N ARG A 22 12.07 -24.67 -1.41
CA ARG A 22 10.93 -23.89 -1.89
C ARG A 22 11.45 -22.48 -2.06
N ALA A 23 11.59 -22.05 -3.31
CA ALA A 23 11.80 -20.66 -3.64
C ALA A 23 10.73 -19.88 -2.87
N ALA A 24 11.19 -19.05 -1.94
CA ALA A 24 10.33 -18.09 -1.29
C ALA A 24 9.77 -17.21 -2.40
N VAL A 25 8.50 -17.42 -2.74
CA VAL A 25 7.73 -16.44 -3.49
C VAL A 25 7.61 -15.24 -2.56
N SER A 26 8.60 -14.36 -2.63
CA SER A 26 8.43 -12.97 -2.27
C SER A 26 7.17 -12.53 -3.02
N GLN A 27 6.11 -12.19 -2.28
CA GLN A 27 4.97 -11.49 -2.84
C GLN A 27 5.49 -10.10 -3.25
N GLY A 28 6.17 -10.08 -4.40
CA GLY A 28 6.62 -8.88 -5.05
C GLY A 28 5.38 -8.06 -5.36
N ILE A 29 5.44 -6.79 -5.04
CA ILE A 29 4.61 -5.78 -5.68
C ILE A 29 4.72 -6.08 -7.17
N VAL A 30 3.63 -6.54 -7.80
CA VAL A 30 3.61 -6.76 -9.24
C VAL A 30 3.73 -5.37 -9.83
N GLU A 31 4.95 -4.98 -10.20
CA GLU A 31 5.17 -3.74 -10.92
C GLU A 31 4.38 -3.86 -12.23
N ASP A 32 3.27 -3.14 -12.33
CA ASP A 32 2.53 -3.03 -13.57
C ASP A 32 3.45 -2.29 -14.54
N CYS A 33 4.07 -3.01 -15.47
CA CYS A 33 5.04 -2.50 -16.42
C CYS A 33 4.80 -3.10 -17.79
N TRP A 34 4.98 -2.30 -18.83
CA TRP A 34 4.82 -2.75 -20.20
C TRP A 34 5.71 -1.96 -21.16
N TRP A 35 6.02 -2.54 -22.31
CA TRP A 35 6.74 -1.87 -23.38
C TRP A 35 5.78 -1.12 -24.28
N THR A 36 6.00 0.17 -24.45
CA THR A 36 5.44 0.92 -25.56
C THR A 36 6.04 0.36 -26.85
N GLY A 37 5.21 -0.05 -27.80
CA GLY A 37 5.72 -0.48 -29.11
C GLY A 37 6.55 0.61 -29.80
N CYS A 38 7.13 0.30 -30.96
CA CYS A 38 8.13 1.16 -31.59
C CYS A 38 7.58 2.56 -31.86
N GLN A 39 8.04 3.54 -31.09
CA GLN A 39 7.66 4.95 -31.24
C GLN A 39 8.64 5.62 -32.20
N SER A 40 8.14 6.19 -33.30
CA SER A 40 9.01 6.75 -34.33
C SER A 40 9.79 7.97 -33.83
N SER A 41 11.04 8.12 -34.26
CA SER A 41 11.85 9.31 -34.01
C SER A 41 11.28 10.58 -34.66
N ALA A 42 10.32 10.45 -35.57
CA ALA A 42 9.61 11.57 -36.19
C ALA A 42 8.40 12.05 -35.36
N TRP A 43 8.02 11.33 -34.29
CA TRP A 43 6.88 11.73 -33.45
C TRP A 43 7.24 12.94 -32.58
N LEU A 44 6.28 13.86 -32.46
CA LEU A 44 6.42 15.07 -31.66
C LEU A 44 6.58 14.76 -30.15
N VAL A 45 6.01 13.65 -29.70
CA VAL A 45 6.11 13.20 -28.31
C VAL A 45 6.42 11.70 -28.30
N THR A 46 7.43 11.30 -27.53
CA THR A 46 7.80 9.90 -27.31
C THR A 46 7.99 9.59 -25.81
N GLY A 47 8.14 8.33 -25.44
CA GLY A 47 8.46 7.92 -24.05
C GLY A 47 7.25 7.68 -23.14
N CYS A 48 7.53 7.35 -21.88
CA CYS A 48 6.52 6.90 -20.91
C CYS A 48 5.66 8.02 -20.31
N ASN A 49 6.11 9.28 -20.40
CA ASN A 49 5.41 10.44 -19.84
C ASN A 49 4.01 10.63 -20.46
N GLN A 50 3.83 10.25 -21.72
CA GLN A 50 2.54 10.31 -22.42
C GLN A 50 1.46 9.42 -21.78
N TYR A 51 1.88 8.40 -21.04
CA TYR A 51 1.00 7.47 -20.35
C TYR A 51 0.93 7.73 -18.85
N HIS A 52 1.51 8.85 -18.37
CA HIS A 52 1.69 9.18 -16.96
C HIS A 52 2.47 8.09 -16.19
N ARG A 53 3.52 7.55 -16.81
CA ARG A 53 4.30 6.42 -16.29
C ARG A 53 5.78 6.75 -16.25
N THR A 54 6.51 6.06 -15.37
CA THR A 54 7.97 6.18 -15.27
C THR A 54 8.64 5.29 -16.30
N GLN A 55 9.55 5.86 -17.07
CA GLN A 55 10.44 5.11 -17.95
C GLN A 55 11.55 4.45 -17.13
N LYS A 56 11.64 3.12 -17.21
CA LYS A 56 12.69 2.34 -16.55
C LYS A 56 13.77 1.87 -17.52
N ASN A 57 13.41 1.70 -18.79
CA ASN A 57 14.34 1.25 -19.82
C ASN A 57 13.91 1.73 -21.21
N VAL A 58 14.82 1.68 -22.18
CA VAL A 58 14.61 2.01 -23.58
C VAL A 58 15.38 1.03 -24.46
N LYS A 59 14.80 0.63 -25.59
CA LYS A 59 15.49 -0.13 -26.64
C LYS A 59 15.20 0.47 -28.01
N THR A 60 16.18 0.40 -28.90
CA THR A 60 16.05 0.92 -30.26
C THR A 60 15.28 -0.06 -31.14
N CYS A 61 14.45 0.47 -32.04
CA CYS A 61 13.78 -0.26 -33.10
C CYS A 61 13.96 0.50 -34.42
N THR A 62 13.66 -0.13 -35.56
CA THR A 62 13.86 0.50 -36.88
C THR A 62 13.04 1.78 -37.00
N GLY A 63 13.73 2.94 -37.05
CA GLY A 63 13.10 4.25 -37.17
C GLY A 63 12.56 4.83 -35.85
N GLY A 64 12.93 4.29 -34.68
CA GLY A 64 12.37 4.73 -33.41
C GLY A 64 12.94 4.09 -32.15
N SER A 65 12.16 4.15 -31.08
CA SER A 65 12.48 3.52 -29.79
C SER A 65 11.24 2.96 -29.10
N GLU A 66 11.41 1.84 -28.40
CA GLU A 66 10.44 1.27 -27.48
C GLU A 66 10.85 1.63 -26.05
N TYR A 67 9.88 1.98 -25.21
CA TYR A 67 10.12 2.41 -23.83
C TYR A 67 9.42 1.49 -22.85
N TYR A 68 10.14 1.05 -21.82
CA TYR A 68 9.60 0.22 -20.74
C TYR A 68 9.00 1.13 -19.67
N CYS A 69 7.67 1.12 -19.61
CA CYS A 69 6.87 2.06 -18.83
C CYS A 69 6.19 1.35 -17.67
N CYS A 70 6.62 1.71 -16.46
CA CYS A 70 6.05 1.19 -15.24
C CYS A 70 5.05 2.18 -14.65
N ALA A 71 3.96 1.65 -14.09
CA ALA A 71 3.09 2.41 -13.23
C ALA A 71 3.92 2.97 -12.09
N ASN A 72 3.54 4.13 -11.61
CA ASN A 72 4.16 4.73 -10.43
C ASN A 72 3.65 3.99 -9.19
N VAL A 73 3.92 2.69 -9.10
CA VAL A 73 3.59 1.86 -7.94
C VAL A 73 4.73 2.08 -6.95
N GLY A 74 4.53 2.99 -6.00
CA GLY A 74 5.43 3.13 -4.85
C GLY A 74 6.70 3.96 -5.08
N LEU A 75 6.81 4.70 -6.17
CA LEU A 75 7.65 5.90 -6.21
C LEU A 75 6.73 7.12 -6.25
N GLN A 76 6.08 7.35 -5.11
CA GLN A 76 5.75 8.70 -4.68
C GLN A 76 7.00 9.54 -4.93
N GLN A 77 6.89 10.57 -5.77
CA GLN A 77 8.04 11.43 -5.99
C GLN A 77 8.49 11.98 -4.62
N PRO A 78 9.80 11.97 -4.29
CA PRO A 78 10.34 12.58 -3.06
C PRO A 78 10.25 14.12 -3.05
N GLU A 79 9.46 14.71 -3.92
CA GLU A 79 9.42 16.14 -4.18
C GLU A 79 8.22 16.69 -3.40
N GLU A 80 8.30 17.01 -2.12
CA GLU A 80 9.22 17.96 -1.50
C GLU A 80 9.38 17.63 -0.01
N CYS A 81 9.93 16.47 0.35
CA CYS A 81 10.20 16.18 1.75
C CYS A 81 11.52 16.83 2.19
N TRP A 82 11.49 17.61 3.27
CA TRP A 82 12.69 18.25 3.82
C TRP A 82 12.74 18.16 5.35
N TRP A 83 13.94 18.22 5.90
CA TRP A 83 14.16 18.28 7.34
C TRP A 83 14.23 19.72 7.80
N THR A 84 13.52 20.05 8.87
CA THR A 84 13.74 21.33 9.57
C THR A 84 15.15 21.39 10.17
N GLY A 85 15.58 22.60 10.52
CA GLY A 85 16.65 22.75 11.51
C GLY A 85 16.23 22.17 12.87
N CYS A 86 17.19 22.03 13.78
CA CYS A 86 16.89 21.69 15.18
C CYS A 86 16.04 22.81 15.79
N GLN A 87 14.81 22.48 16.17
CA GLN A 87 13.87 23.38 16.81
C GLN A 87 13.92 23.15 18.32
N PRO A 88 14.43 24.12 19.11
CA PRO A 88 14.59 23.99 20.55
C PRO A 88 13.29 23.73 21.31
N ASN A 89 13.38 23.02 22.43
CA ASN A 89 12.20 22.66 23.24
C ASN A 89 11.42 23.89 23.74
N ASN A 90 12.10 25.01 23.96
CA ASN A 90 11.51 26.28 24.42
C ASN A 90 10.76 27.06 23.32
N TRP A 91 10.78 26.62 22.06
CA TRP A 91 9.98 27.25 21.00
C TRP A 91 8.49 26.98 21.20
N LEU A 92 7.68 28.03 21.04
CA LEU A 92 6.22 27.97 21.14
C LEU A 92 5.58 27.26 19.92
N ILE A 93 6.16 27.46 18.73
CA ILE A 93 5.71 26.86 17.47
C ILE A 93 6.82 25.94 16.95
N LYS A 94 6.49 24.66 16.73
CA LYS A 94 7.41 23.60 16.29
C LYS A 94 6.72 22.66 15.32
N GLY A 95 7.48 21.76 14.71
CA GLY A 95 6.95 20.75 13.80
C GLY A 95 6.65 21.29 12.39
N CYS A 96 5.86 20.54 11.64
CA CYS A 96 5.60 20.79 10.22
C CYS A 96 4.36 21.66 9.95
N ASP A 97 3.50 21.85 10.95
CA ASP A 97 2.23 22.59 10.82
C ASP A 97 2.44 24.03 10.34
N SER A 98 3.46 24.72 10.86
CA SER A 98 3.81 26.08 10.47
C SER A 98 4.24 26.22 8.99
N TYR A 99 4.58 25.11 8.36
CA TYR A 99 4.96 25.04 6.95
C TYR A 99 3.86 24.44 6.07
N ASN A 100 2.64 24.26 6.62
CA ASN A 100 1.51 23.61 5.97
C ASN A 100 1.85 22.22 5.42
N ARG A 101 2.54 21.41 6.23
CA ARG A 101 3.10 20.10 5.88
C ARG A 101 2.86 19.09 6.99
N THR A 102 2.91 17.80 6.65
CA THR A 102 2.81 16.71 7.63
C THR A 102 4.17 16.24 8.10
N GLU A 103 4.31 16.05 9.41
CA GLU A 103 5.44 15.38 10.03
C GLU A 103 5.36 13.88 9.76
N ILE A 104 6.36 13.34 9.06
CA ILE A 104 6.46 11.88 8.81
C ILE A 104 7.54 11.21 9.65
N ALA A 105 8.45 12.01 10.24
CA ALA A 105 9.51 11.54 11.13
C ALA A 105 10.06 12.71 11.97
N ARG A 106 10.72 12.38 13.08
CA ARG A 106 11.45 13.33 13.92
C ARG A 106 12.74 12.72 14.46
N GLU A 107 13.75 13.55 14.66
CA GLU A 107 15.04 13.17 15.24
C GLU A 107 15.42 14.13 16.37
N GLN A 108 15.96 13.58 17.46
CA GLN A 108 16.42 14.36 18.60
C GLN A 108 17.75 15.07 18.29
N CYS A 109 17.86 16.31 18.74
CA CYS A 109 19.09 17.10 18.77
C CYS A 109 19.35 17.61 20.20
N LEU A 110 20.49 18.27 20.42
CA LEU A 110 21.04 18.60 21.75
C LEU A 110 20.03 19.24 22.73
N ASP A 111 19.15 20.11 22.23
CA ASP A 111 18.07 20.73 23.02
C ASP A 111 16.75 20.83 22.24
N GLY A 112 16.38 19.80 21.47
CA GLY A 112 15.15 19.85 20.70
C GLY A 112 14.98 18.73 19.71
N PHE A 113 14.23 19.04 18.63
CA PHE A 113 13.97 18.09 17.56
C PHE A 113 14.05 18.75 16.19
N LYS A 114 14.49 18.00 15.19
CA LYS A 114 14.22 18.30 13.79
C LYS A 114 13.11 17.39 13.28
N TYR A 115 12.35 17.89 12.32
CA TYR A 115 11.13 17.26 11.81
C TYR A 115 11.26 17.05 10.31
N LYS A 116 10.84 15.88 9.82
CA LYS A 116 10.77 15.59 8.39
C LYS A 116 9.39 15.98 7.89
N CYS A 117 9.32 17.09 7.16
CA CYS A 117 8.10 17.70 6.68
C CYS A 117 7.91 17.42 5.20
N CYS A 118 6.76 16.83 4.86
CA CYS A 118 6.39 16.54 3.48
C CYS A 118 5.10 17.26 3.12
N LEU A 119 4.94 17.60 1.83
CA LEU A 119 3.62 17.93 1.32
C LEU A 119 2.69 16.74 1.62
N ASN A 120 1.48 17.04 2.07
CA ASN A 120 0.51 16.01 2.40
C ASN A 120 0.15 15.23 1.12
N GLU A 121 0.66 14.02 1.01
CA GLU A 121 -0.09 12.93 0.38
C GLU A 121 -0.70 12.02 1.45
N CYS A 122 -0.88 12.53 2.66
CA CYS A 122 -1.92 12.03 3.57
C CYS A 122 -3.31 12.54 3.14
N SER A 123 -3.62 12.47 1.85
CA SER A 123 -4.86 11.76 1.58
C SER A 123 -4.57 10.31 1.95
N GLU A 124 -4.85 9.97 3.23
CA GLU A 124 -5.58 8.72 3.48
C GLU A 124 -6.50 8.52 2.28
N PRO A 125 -6.58 7.34 1.63
CA PRO A 125 -7.53 7.18 0.54
C PRO A 125 -8.84 7.67 1.10
N GLU A 126 -9.29 8.85 0.63
CA GLU A 126 -10.44 9.53 1.23
C GLU A 126 -11.46 8.43 1.31
N GLU A 127 -11.99 8.16 2.50
CA GLU A 127 -13.12 7.26 2.60
C GLU A 127 -14.13 7.87 1.64
N LYS A 128 -14.21 7.29 0.44
CA LYS A 128 -14.93 7.91 -0.66
C LYS A 128 -16.37 7.66 -0.30
N CYS A 129 -16.90 8.59 0.47
CA CYS A 129 -18.22 8.60 1.02
C CYS A 129 -19.04 9.56 0.18
N TRP A 130 -20.24 9.15 -0.17
CA TRP A 130 -21.20 10.01 -0.84
C TRP A 130 -22.60 9.74 -0.31
N TRP A 131 -23.45 10.76 -0.38
CA TRP A 131 -24.87 10.58 -0.15
C TRP A 131 -25.56 10.15 -1.44
N THR A 132 -26.48 9.20 -1.35
CA THR A 132 -27.38 8.90 -2.46
C THR A 132 -28.38 10.05 -2.67
N GLY A 133 -29.03 10.07 -3.83
CA GLY A 133 -30.29 10.82 -3.96
C GLY A 133 -31.37 10.31 -3.00
N CYS A 134 -32.45 11.08 -2.83
CA CYS A 134 -33.60 10.69 -2.01
C CYS A 134 -34.26 9.43 -2.59
N GLN A 135 -34.18 8.32 -1.85
CA GLN A 135 -34.74 7.03 -2.26
C GLN A 135 -36.13 6.87 -1.63
N LEU A 136 -37.15 6.90 -2.48
CA LEU A 136 -38.54 6.89 -2.03
C LEU A 136 -38.87 5.57 -1.31
N THR A 137 -39.70 5.65 -0.26
CA THR A 137 -40.10 4.46 0.51
C THR A 137 -40.83 3.40 -0.31
N LYS A 138 -41.39 3.78 -1.46
CA LYS A 138 -42.06 2.88 -2.42
C LYS A 138 -41.10 2.10 -3.33
N TRP A 139 -39.79 2.36 -3.28
CA TRP A 139 -38.80 1.63 -4.09
C TRP A 139 -38.46 0.30 -3.42
N ASN A 140 -38.37 -0.76 -4.23
CA ASN A 140 -38.09 -2.12 -3.76
C ASN A 140 -36.61 -2.35 -3.41
N ILE A 141 -35.72 -1.48 -3.89
CA ILE A 141 -34.28 -1.52 -3.60
C ILE A 141 -33.90 -0.17 -3.04
N ARG A 142 -33.43 -0.17 -1.79
CA ARG A 142 -33.03 1.04 -1.06
C ARG A 142 -31.68 0.84 -0.39
N GLY A 143 -30.99 1.94 -0.07
CA GLY A 143 -29.72 1.92 0.64
C GLY A 143 -28.51 2.08 -0.28
N CYS A 144 -27.40 1.50 0.14
CA CYS A 144 -26.13 1.63 -0.53
C CYS A 144 -25.85 0.51 -1.54
N PRO A 145 -25.08 0.75 -2.62
CA PRO A 145 -24.58 -0.30 -3.50
C PRO A 145 -23.81 -1.39 -2.75
N SER A 146 -23.84 -2.63 -3.26
CA SER A 146 -23.29 -3.82 -2.59
C SER A 146 -21.79 -3.73 -2.26
N ASN A 147 -21.04 -2.86 -2.96
CA ASN A 147 -19.61 -2.64 -2.77
C ASN A 147 -19.29 -1.50 -1.78
N THR A 148 -20.29 -1.04 -1.02
CA THR A 148 -20.17 0.09 -0.09
C THR A 148 -20.82 -0.24 1.23
N VAL A 149 -20.38 0.43 2.28
CA VAL A 149 -20.92 0.33 3.63
C VAL A 149 -21.78 1.56 3.88
N GLN A 150 -23.02 1.36 4.35
CA GLN A 150 -23.88 2.43 4.81
C GLN A 150 -23.41 2.92 6.18
N THR A 151 -23.08 4.20 6.30
CA THR A 151 -22.56 4.80 7.54
C THR A 151 -23.54 5.81 8.15
N GLY A 152 -24.53 6.26 7.39
CA GLY A 152 -25.50 7.27 7.82
C GLY A 152 -26.79 7.22 7.02
N THR A 153 -27.86 7.78 7.60
CA THR A 153 -29.18 7.90 6.97
C THR A 153 -29.79 9.25 7.33
N HIS A 154 -30.45 9.90 6.38
CA HIS A 154 -31.16 11.15 6.62
C HIS A 154 -32.49 11.16 5.87
N ALA A 155 -33.53 11.69 6.53
CA ALA A 155 -34.86 11.75 5.95
C ALA A 155 -34.94 12.81 4.84
N CYS A 156 -35.77 12.54 3.84
CA CYS A 156 -36.17 13.49 2.81
C CYS A 156 -37.68 13.32 2.53
N PRO A 157 -38.35 14.26 1.85
CA PRO A 157 -39.78 14.13 1.58
C PRO A 157 -40.10 12.81 0.86
N ARG A 158 -40.86 11.94 1.54
CA ARG A 158 -41.32 10.62 1.05
C ARG A 158 -40.21 9.57 0.89
N GLY A 159 -39.05 9.75 1.53
CA GLY A 159 -37.93 8.82 1.41
C GLY A 159 -36.79 9.07 2.39
N ASP A 160 -35.66 8.44 2.11
CA ASP A 160 -34.40 8.64 2.85
C ASP A 160 -33.24 8.68 1.86
N LEU A 161 -32.20 9.45 2.20
CA LEU A 161 -30.89 9.36 1.57
C LEU A 161 -29.93 8.62 2.51
N TYR A 162 -28.96 7.92 1.92
CA TYR A 162 -28.03 7.06 2.63
C TYR A 162 -26.60 7.51 2.36
N GLN A 163 -25.78 7.55 3.40
CA GLN A 163 -24.36 7.82 3.28
C GLN A 163 -23.64 6.50 3.03
N CYS A 164 -23.02 6.38 1.86
CA CYS A 164 -22.36 5.17 1.38
C CYS A 164 -20.87 5.42 1.26
N CYS A 165 -20.07 4.60 1.93
CA CYS A 165 -18.61 4.70 1.92
C CYS A 165 -18.00 3.44 1.31
N LEU A 166 -16.96 3.59 0.50
CA LEU A 166 -16.18 2.42 0.08
C LEU A 166 -15.53 1.78 1.32
N PRO A 167 -15.59 0.44 1.47
CA PRO A 167 -14.89 -0.23 2.55
C PRO A 167 -13.39 0.00 2.38
N ARG A 168 -12.71 0.31 3.49
CA ARG A 168 -11.25 0.33 3.50
C ARG A 168 -10.76 -1.01 2.96
N LYS A 169 -9.92 -1.01 1.93
CA LYS A 169 -9.15 -2.20 1.59
C LYS A 169 -8.35 -2.53 2.85
N LYS A 170 -8.73 -3.58 3.58
CA LYS A 170 -7.84 -4.16 4.57
C LYS A 170 -6.62 -4.61 3.79
N SER A 171 -5.55 -3.83 3.84
CA SER A 171 -4.22 -4.40 3.71
C SER A 171 -4.19 -5.54 4.72
N THR A 172 -4.18 -6.78 4.25
CA THR A 172 -3.94 -7.96 5.08
C THR A 172 -2.51 -7.89 5.60
N VAL A 173 -2.25 -6.95 6.49
CA VAL A 173 -1.22 -7.07 7.51
C VAL A 173 -1.90 -7.89 8.59
N SER A 174 -1.54 -9.16 8.61
CA SER A 174 -1.90 -10.15 9.62
C SER A 174 -2.12 -9.55 11.01
N ASP A 175 -3.32 -9.79 11.54
CA ASP A 175 -3.68 -9.71 12.96
C ASP A 175 -2.69 -10.54 13.79
N SER A 176 -1.51 -10.00 14.10
CA SER A 176 -0.49 -10.69 14.90
C SER A 176 0.27 -9.81 15.89
N MET A 177 -0.08 -8.52 16.03
CA MET A 177 0.58 -7.63 17.00
C MET A 177 -0.36 -6.93 17.98
N VAL A 178 -1.51 -7.54 18.28
CA VAL A 178 -2.29 -7.22 19.49
C VAL A 178 -2.09 -8.33 20.53
N ASN A 179 -0.84 -8.55 20.98
CA ASN A 179 -0.58 -9.19 22.29
C ASN A 179 0.88 -9.16 22.78
N ARG A 180 1.59 -8.01 22.69
CA ARG A 180 2.83 -7.81 23.46
C ARG A 180 2.88 -6.45 24.12
N ARG A 181 1.96 -6.22 25.06
CA ARG A 181 2.10 -5.19 26.11
C ARG A 181 1.52 -5.68 27.42
N LYS A 182 2.05 -6.78 27.96
CA LYS A 182 2.11 -7.04 29.41
C LYS A 182 3.39 -7.82 29.69
N ASP A 183 3.98 -7.56 30.84
CA ASP A 183 5.20 -8.17 31.38
C ASP A 183 6.54 -7.63 30.87
N TYR A 184 6.85 -6.40 31.32
CA TYR A 184 8.12 -6.16 32.01
C TYR A 184 7.87 -5.20 33.17
N ARG A 185 7.46 -5.75 34.31
CA ARG A 185 7.44 -5.07 35.61
C ARG A 185 7.62 -6.08 36.75
N LYS A 186 8.87 -6.52 36.96
CA LYS A 186 9.48 -6.68 38.29
C LYS A 186 10.95 -7.04 38.14
#